data_AF-A0A7V1Y7J0-F1
#
_entry.id   AF-A0A7V1Y7J0-F1
#
_cell.length_a   1.000
_cell.length_b   1.000
_cell.length_c   1.000
_cell.angle_alpha   90.00
_cell.angle_beta   90.00
_cell.angle_gamma   90.00
#
_symmetry.space_group_name_H-M   'P 1'
#
loop_
_entity.id
_entity.type
_entity.pdbx_description
1 polymer ?
#
loop_
_entity_poly.entity_id
_entity_poly.type
_entity_poly.pdbx_seq_one_letter_code
_entity_poly.pdbx_strand_id
1 'polypeptide(L)'
;MRKEYDFSKARRGAILPVATGKTRITIRIDDDVLDWYRQQVHRAGGGNYQTLMNQALRRVKEEAAEPLEVLVRRVVRAELRRKPRRPARPRSGRAA
;
A
#
# COMPACT_ATOMS: atom_id res chain seq x y z
N MET A 1 33.07 19.57 20.42
CA MET A 1 31.97 20.16 19.63
C MET A 1 31.86 21.64 19.97
N ARG A 2 31.75 22.53 18.96
CA ARG A 2 31.52 23.96 19.20
C ARG A 2 30.06 24.20 19.59
N LYS A 3 29.84 25.08 20.57
CA LYS A 3 28.52 25.32 21.18
C LYS A 3 27.56 26.07 20.25
N GLU A 4 28.08 26.92 19.37
CA GLU A 4 27.26 27.77 18.49
C GLU A 4 27.92 27.92 17.12
N TYR A 5 27.08 27.94 16.07
CA TYR A 5 27.49 28.20 14.69
C TYR A 5 26.73 29.42 14.19
N ASP A 6 27.47 30.41 13.72
CA ASP A 6 26.92 31.62 13.08
C ASP A 6 26.61 31.32 11.61
N PHE A 7 25.31 31.34 11.28
CA PHE A 7 24.80 31.12 9.92
C PHE A 7 24.35 32.42 9.23
N SER A 8 24.74 33.60 9.74
CA SER A 8 24.39 34.91 9.18
C SER A 8 24.75 35.08 7.69
N LYS A 9 25.78 34.38 7.22
CA LYS A 9 26.26 34.38 5.83
C LYS A 9 25.95 33.10 5.05
N ALA A 10 25.19 32.17 5.62
CA ALA A 10 24.83 30.94 4.95
C ALA A 10 23.79 31.20 3.85
N ARG A 11 24.18 31.05 2.58
CA ARG A 11 23.22 31.01 1.47
C ARG A 11 22.46 29.68 1.56
N ARG A 12 21.14 29.74 1.74
CA ARG A 12 20.27 28.58 1.55
C ARG A 12 20.44 28.12 0.10
N GLY A 13 21.11 26.98 -0.11
CA GLY A 13 21.23 26.36 -1.43
C GLY A 13 19.85 26.13 -2.03
N ALA A 14 19.78 26.07 -3.37
CA ALA A 14 18.54 25.82 -4.09
C ALA A 14 17.81 24.63 -3.44
N ILE A 15 16.61 24.88 -2.93
CA ILE A 15 15.71 23.81 -2.51
C ILE A 15 15.52 23.00 -3.78
N LEU A 16 16.17 21.83 -3.87
CA LEU A 16 16.06 20.94 -5.01
C LEU A 16 14.57 20.84 -5.36
N PRO A 17 14.17 21.15 -6.60
CA PRO A 17 12.78 21.06 -6.99
C PRO A 17 12.29 19.66 -6.64
N VAL A 18 11.13 19.60 -6.00
CA VAL A 18 10.57 18.32 -5.57
C VAL A 18 10.49 17.43 -6.80
N ALA A 19 11.09 16.23 -6.72
CA ALA A 19 11.12 15.31 -7.86
C ALA A 19 9.72 15.15 -8.46
N THR A 20 9.62 15.21 -9.79
CA THR A 20 8.36 15.17 -10.54
C THR A 20 7.43 14.09 -10.00
N GLY A 21 6.20 14.45 -9.63
CA GLY A 21 5.19 13.53 -9.07
C GLY A 21 5.19 13.38 -7.54
N LYS A 22 6.09 14.06 -6.81
CA LYS A 22 6.01 14.17 -5.34
C LYS A 22 5.56 15.58 -4.98
N THR A 23 4.64 15.69 -4.01
CA THR A 23 4.18 16.98 -3.48
C THR A 23 4.69 17.12 -2.06
N ARG A 24 5.36 18.24 -1.75
CA ARG A 24 5.75 18.55 -0.37
C ARG A 24 4.51 19.03 0.37
N ILE A 25 4.12 18.30 1.41
CA ILE A 25 3.02 18.65 2.29
C ILE A 25 3.55 18.87 3.71
N THR A 26 2.92 19.77 4.44
CA THR A 26 3.16 19.94 5.88
C THR A 26 2.06 19.18 6.61
N ILE A 27 2.41 18.05 7.21
CA ILE A 27 1.49 17.20 7.97
C ILE A 27 2.05 16.96 9.36
N ARG A 28 1.17 16.81 10.36
CA ARG A 28 1.54 16.28 11.68
C ARG A 28 1.48 14.76 11.62
N ILE A 29 2.50 14.10 12.13
CA ILE A 29 2.61 12.65 12.28
C ILE A 29 3.12 12.41 13.69
N ASP A 30 2.60 11.38 14.35
CA ASP A 30 3.03 11.03 15.71
C ASP A 30 4.50 10.63 15.74
N ASP A 31 5.19 11.02 16.81
CA ASP A 31 6.63 10.83 16.93
C ASP A 31 7.02 9.34 16.96
N ASP A 32 6.18 8.50 17.57
CA ASP A 32 6.39 7.05 17.65
C ASP A 32 6.34 6.38 16.26
N VAL A 33 5.41 6.79 15.40
CA VAL A 33 5.31 6.34 14.01
C VAL A 33 6.55 6.76 13.23
N LEU A 34 6.97 8.01 13.37
CA LEU A 34 8.14 8.53 12.69
C LEU A 34 9.41 7.78 13.12
N ASP A 35 9.57 7.54 14.41
CA ASP A 35 10.72 6.83 14.98
C ASP A 35 10.73 5.36 14.58
N TRP A 36 9.57 4.71 14.51
CA TRP A 36 9.46 3.35 13.99
C TRP A 36 10.00 3.25 12.56
N TYR A 37 9.56 4.14 11.65
CA TYR A 37 10.05 4.13 10.26
C TYR A 37 11.55 4.45 10.16
N ARG A 38 12.06 5.36 11.00
CA ARG A 38 13.51 5.66 11.07
C ARG A 38 14.29 4.41 11.45
N GLN A 39 13.89 3.72 12.52
CA GLN A 39 14.55 2.50 12.98
C GLN A 39 14.55 1.40 11.91
N GLN A 40 13.45 1.25 11.16
CA GLN A 40 13.38 0.28 10.06
C GLN A 40 14.44 0.54 8.98
N VAL A 41 14.61 1.80 8.59
CA VAL A 41 15.62 2.20 7.60
C VAL A 41 17.04 2.03 8.13
N HIS A 42 17.27 2.37 9.39
CA HIS A 42 18.58 2.17 10.03
C HIS A 42 18.95 0.68 10.07
N ARG A 43 17.99 -0.20 10.39
CA ARG A 43 18.20 -1.65 10.36
C ARG A 43 18.51 -2.20 8.97
N ALA A 44 17.94 -1.61 7.92
CA ALA A 44 18.15 -2.02 6.54
C ALA A 44 19.49 -1.53 5.93
N GLY A 45 20.36 -0.88 6.72
CA GLY A 45 21.65 -0.37 6.24
C GLY A 45 21.57 1.02 5.60
N GLY A 46 20.51 1.78 5.89
CA GLY A 46 20.28 3.13 5.37
C GLY A 46 19.12 3.19 4.36
N GLY A 47 18.71 4.42 4.03
CA GLY A 47 17.58 4.68 3.14
C GLY A 47 16.76 5.92 3.55
N ASN A 48 15.59 6.09 2.96
CA ASN A 48 14.71 7.24 3.23
C ASN A 48 13.40 6.77 3.88
N TYR A 49 13.16 7.15 5.15
CA TYR A 49 11.94 6.81 5.89
C TYR A 49 10.68 7.33 5.18
N GLN A 50 10.78 8.46 4.46
CA GLN A 50 9.68 9.01 3.68
C GLN A 50 9.29 8.08 2.52
N THR A 51 10.25 7.33 1.96
CA THR A 51 9.95 6.34 0.91
C THR A 51 9.15 5.18 1.49
N LEU A 52 9.54 4.63 2.65
CA LEU A 52 8.80 3.55 3.30
C LEU A 52 7.40 4.00 3.72
N MET A 53 7.29 5.19 4.30
CA MET A 53 6.02 5.77 4.69
C MET A 53 5.10 5.95 3.47
N ASN A 54 5.62 6.50 2.36
CA ASN A 54 4.85 6.63 1.12
C ASN A 54 4.44 5.27 0.53
N GLN A 55 5.29 4.25 0.61
CA GLN A 55 4.94 2.90 0.18
C GLN A 55 3.81 2.31 1.02
N ALA A 56 3.82 2.51 2.34
CA ALA A 56 2.75 2.08 3.22
C ALA A 56 1.43 2.77 2.87
N LEU A 57 1.43 4.10 2.69
CA LEU A 57 0.25 4.85 2.24
C LEU A 57 -0.26 4.39 0.88
N ARG A 58 0.64 3.99 -0.02
CA ARG A 58 0.27 3.46 -1.34
C ARG A 58 -0.43 2.11 -1.25
N ARG A 59 0.03 1.22 -0.37
CA ARG A 59 -0.64 -0.06 -0.10
C ARG A 59 -2.05 0.15 0.46
N VAL A 60 -2.20 1.05 1.43
CA VAL A 60 -3.52 1.39 1.98
C VAL A 60 -4.44 1.95 0.88
N LYS A 61 -3.91 2.79 -0.01
CA LYS A 61 -4.67 3.28 -1.18
C LYS A 61 -5.10 2.14 -2.11
N GLU A 62 -4.21 1.19 -2.39
CA GLU A 62 -4.46 0.04 -3.27
C GLU A 62 -5.49 -0.93 -2.65
N GLU A 63 -5.37 -1.22 -1.35
CA GLU A 63 -6.33 -2.02 -0.57
C GLU A 63 -7.70 -1.35 -0.46
N ALA A 64 -7.74 -0.02 -0.33
CA ALA A 64 -8.98 0.75 -0.32
C ALA A 64 -9.66 0.79 -1.71
N ALA A 65 -8.89 0.66 -2.80
CA ALA A 65 -9.42 0.72 -4.16
C ALA A 65 -10.17 -0.57 -4.55
N GLU A 66 -9.83 -1.71 -3.96
CA GLU A 66 -10.63 -2.94 -4.05
C GLU A 66 -10.49 -3.72 -2.73
N PRO A 67 -11.51 -3.69 -1.84
CA PRO A 67 -11.48 -4.55 -0.68
C PRO A 67 -11.38 -5.98 -1.20
N LEU A 68 -10.35 -6.72 -0.78
CA LEU A 68 -10.18 -8.14 -1.12
C LEU A 68 -11.49 -8.92 -0.97
N GLU A 69 -12.31 -8.51 0.00
CA GLU A 69 -13.66 -9.03 0.24
C GLU A 69 -14.60 -8.93 -0.99
N VAL A 70 -14.56 -7.83 -1.75
CA VAL A 70 -15.38 -7.65 -2.96
C VAL A 70 -14.95 -8.63 -4.05
N LEU A 71 -13.63 -8.79 -4.23
CA LEU A 71 -13.05 -9.69 -5.22
C LEU A 71 -13.34 -11.15 -4.86
N VAL A 72 -13.16 -11.52 -3.59
CA VAL A 72 -13.49 -12.86 -3.06
C VAL A 72 -14.99 -13.15 -3.21
N ARG A 73 -15.88 -12.21 -2.82
CA ARG A 73 -17.34 -12.38 -2.98
C ARG A 73 -17.74 -12.55 -4.45
N ARG A 74 -17.09 -11.84 -5.37
CA ARG A 74 -17.33 -11.98 -6.82
C ARG A 74 -16.95 -13.38 -7.31
N VAL A 75 -15.76 -13.86 -6.96
CA VAL A 75 -15.26 -15.18 -7.37
C VAL A 75 -16.13 -16.31 -6.79
N VAL A 76 -16.43 -16.25 -5.48
CA VAL A 76 -17.26 -17.26 -4.82
C VAL A 76 -18.67 -17.32 -5.43
N ARG A 77 -19.31 -16.17 -5.73
CA ARG A 77 -20.61 -16.16 -6.40
C ARG A 77 -20.55 -16.71 -7.82
N ALA A 78 -19.47 -16.48 -8.56
CA ALA A 78 -19.29 -17.02 -9.90
C ALA A 78 -19.21 -18.55 -9.88
N GLU A 79 -18.44 -19.11 -8.93
CA GLU A 79 -18.29 -20.57 -8.80
C GLU A 79 -19.58 -21.25 -8.29
N LEU A 80 -20.30 -20.65 -7.34
CA LEU A 80 -21.58 -21.20 -6.85
C LEU A 80 -22.69 -21.19 -7.92
N ARG A 81 -22.65 -20.23 -8.86
CA ARG A 81 -23.60 -20.18 -9.99
C ARG A 81 -23.32 -21.24 -11.05
N ARG A 82 -22.11 -21.77 -11.07
CA ARG A 82 -21.69 -22.87 -11.95
C ARG A 82 -22.20 -24.19 -11.35
N LYS A 83 -23.52 -24.37 -11.28
CA LYS A 83 -24.12 -25.66 -10.87
C LYS A 83 -23.49 -26.79 -11.70
N PRO A 84 -22.98 -27.88 -11.09
CA PRO A 84 -22.61 -29.05 -11.86
C PRO A 84 -23.86 -29.53 -12.62
N ARG A 85 -23.74 -29.61 -13.95
CA ARG A 85 -24.76 -30.20 -14.82
C ARG A 85 -25.03 -31.60 -14.30
N ARG A 86 -26.16 -31.80 -13.61
CA ARG A 86 -26.64 -33.13 -13.24
C ARG A 86 -26.83 -33.91 -14.56
N PRO A 87 -26.13 -35.04 -14.79
CA PRO A 87 -26.38 -35.81 -15.99
C PRO A 87 -27.83 -36.31 -15.95
N ALA A 88 -28.55 -36.08 -17.05
CA ALA A 88 -29.94 -36.51 -17.19
C ALA A 88 -30.02 -38.03 -17.07
N ARG A 89 -30.87 -38.54 -16.18
CA ARG A 89 -31.16 -39.98 -16.09
C ARG A 89 -31.79 -40.45 -17.40
N PRO A 90 -31.28 -41.50 -18.06
CA PRO A 90 -31.98 -42.09 -19.19
C PRO A 90 -33.30 -42.71 -18.71
N ARG A 91 -34.38 -42.38 -19.42
CA ARG A 91 -35.71 -42.99 -19.20
C ARG A 91 -35.63 -44.45 -19.66
N SER A 92 -35.50 -45.38 -18.73
CA SER A 92 -35.76 -46.80 -18.99
C SER A 92 -37.27 -47.00 -19.19
N GLY A 93 -37.72 -46.92 -20.44
CA GLY A 93 -39.03 -47.36 -20.87
C GLY A 93 -39.10 -48.88 -20.94
N ARG A 94 -39.77 -49.46 -19.94
CA ARG A 94 -40.62 -50.67 -19.92
C ARG A 94 -40.83 -51.31 -21.31
N ALA A 95 -40.28 -52.50 -21.57
CA ALA A 95 -40.83 -53.84 -21.34
C ALA A 95 -41.85 -54.29 -22.41
N ALA A 96 -41.70 -55.56 -22.78
CA ALA A 96 -42.44 -56.34 -23.77
C ALA A 96 -43.97 -56.32 -23.62
#